data_AF-A0A7U2EQF0-F1
#
_entry.id   AF-A0A7U2EQF0-F1
#
_cell.length_a   1.000
_cell.length_b   1.000
_cell.length_c   1.000
_cell.angle_alpha   90.00
_cell.angle_beta   90.00
_cell.angle_gamma   90.00
#
_symmetry.space_group_name_H-M   'P 1'
#
loop_
_entity.id
_entity.type
_entity.pdbx_description
1 polymer ?
#
loop_
_entity_poly.entity_id
_entity_poly.type
_entity_poly.pdbx_seq_one_letter_code
_entity_poly.pdbx_strand_id
1 'polypeptide(L)'
;MSKDIQEAPLRNAADDIVHYLSEVHDHMYHLSMYVKAQEENKAPLYQWERHLGYPALSAAVSKLEKAIAKFRPTRLLPEYLSVRVARATDFSTGVSGAAVDVLAIVNKKTADYMDEMETSTLSEETKAQANSLITEEVQKLMEHSTRAAEQVWRATDMLREGKEGPTLAKDWAWSAAATFMTACIAAAVAVFVAHIYGPSGLALVTGGHNNDMYHQVLDLVERTKAVTNLTGEIHSIKLQEVDQRYNNLAALSESHGLRIDNIVDALGPPNAQGTYYPSTSKPADTVCEARIQKMSQDLSLQLKRQKEDMEMMRKDMHRMDIRLTSGIEKAKKN
;
A
#
# COMPACT_ATOMS: atom_id res chain seq x y z
N MET A 1 -20.52 32.65 -22.72
CA MET A 1 -19.29 31.87 -22.99
C MET A 1 -19.69 30.43 -23.21
N SER A 2 -19.43 29.85 -24.38
CA SER A 2 -19.79 28.44 -24.65
C SER A 2 -19.05 27.52 -23.67
N LYS A 3 -19.73 26.50 -23.13
CA LYS A 3 -19.13 25.46 -22.27
C LYS A 3 -17.88 24.84 -22.92
N ASP A 4 -17.86 24.77 -24.25
CA ASP A 4 -16.75 24.23 -25.05
C ASP A 4 -15.42 24.95 -24.81
N ILE A 5 -15.43 26.26 -24.55
CA ILE A 5 -14.20 27.05 -24.34
C ILE A 5 -13.55 26.73 -22.99
N GLN A 6 -14.34 26.34 -21.98
CA GLN A 6 -13.84 25.99 -20.65
C GLN A 6 -13.37 24.53 -20.55
N GLU A 7 -13.86 23.64 -21.41
CA GLU A 7 -13.49 22.22 -21.40
C GLU A 7 -12.19 21.91 -22.15
N ALA A 8 -11.83 22.72 -23.16
CA ALA A 8 -10.64 22.46 -24.00
C ALA A 8 -9.34 22.31 -23.19
N PRO A 9 -9.03 23.16 -22.19
CA PRO A 9 -7.81 23.00 -21.38
C PRO A 9 -7.78 21.70 -20.56
N LEU A 10 -8.94 21.24 -20.08
CA LEU A 10 -9.07 20.01 -19.29
C LEU A 10 -8.92 18.76 -20.16
N ARG A 11 -9.49 18.80 -21.38
CA ARG A 11 -9.33 17.73 -22.37
C ARG A 11 -7.87 17.56 -22.76
N ASN A 12 -7.18 18.67 -23.01
CA ASN A 12 -5.74 18.66 -23.31
C ASN A 12 -4.93 18.09 -22.13
N ALA A 13 -5.24 18.47 -20.89
CA ALA A 13 -4.54 17.92 -19.72
C ALA A 13 -4.75 16.40 -19.55
N ALA A 14 -5.97 15.90 -19.83
CA ALA A 14 -6.23 14.46 -19.80
C ALA A 14 -5.50 13.70 -20.92
N ASP A 15 -5.43 14.28 -22.11
CA ASP A 15 -4.69 13.70 -23.24
C ASP A 15 -3.17 13.73 -23.00
N ASP A 16 -2.65 14.81 -22.41
CA ASP A 16 -1.26 14.91 -21.96
C ASP A 16 -0.93 13.80 -20.94
N ILE A 17 -1.81 13.54 -19.97
CA ILE A 17 -1.61 12.44 -19.01
C ILE A 17 -1.47 11.10 -19.74
N VAL A 18 -2.40 10.76 -20.64
CA VAL A 18 -2.35 9.48 -21.37
C VAL A 18 -1.12 9.39 -22.27
N HIS A 19 -0.72 10.50 -22.89
CA HIS A 19 0.49 10.56 -23.69
C HIS A 19 1.75 10.29 -22.85
N TYR A 20 1.93 10.97 -21.71
CA TYR A 20 3.10 10.74 -20.85
C TYR A 20 3.06 9.40 -20.14
N LEU A 21 1.87 8.82 -19.87
CA LEU A 21 1.74 7.44 -19.41
C LEU A 21 2.34 6.46 -20.44
N SER A 22 2.06 6.66 -21.73
CA SER A 22 2.66 5.87 -22.80
C SER A 22 4.19 6.03 -22.84
N GLU A 23 4.71 7.27 -22.70
CA GLU A 23 6.18 7.49 -22.66
C GLU A 23 6.83 6.74 -21.47
N VAL A 24 6.23 6.81 -20.27
CA VAL A 24 6.73 6.09 -19.09
C VAL A 24 6.66 4.58 -19.29
N HIS A 25 5.57 4.08 -19.88
CA HIS A 25 5.41 2.67 -20.24
C HIS A 25 6.52 2.19 -21.17
N ASP A 26 6.79 2.91 -22.26
CA ASP A 26 7.81 2.52 -23.24
C ASP A 26 9.22 2.52 -22.63
N HIS A 27 9.54 3.52 -21.81
CA HIS A 27 10.81 3.56 -21.09
C HIS A 27 10.95 2.44 -20.05
N MET A 28 9.89 2.13 -19.31
CA MET A 28 9.90 1.05 -18.33
C MET A 28 10.01 -0.32 -19.01
N TYR A 29 9.36 -0.49 -20.17
CA TYR A 29 9.51 -1.68 -21.00
C TYR A 29 10.95 -1.86 -21.49
N HIS A 30 11.59 -0.80 -21.99
CA HIS A 30 13.01 -0.86 -22.38
C HIS A 30 13.94 -1.18 -21.21
N LEU A 31 13.64 -0.66 -20.00
CA LEU A 31 14.39 -1.02 -18.80
C LEU A 31 14.25 -2.51 -18.48
N SER A 32 13.03 -3.06 -18.54
CA SER A 32 12.78 -4.49 -18.35
C SER A 32 13.52 -5.35 -19.38
N MET A 33 13.48 -4.96 -20.66
CA MET A 33 14.21 -5.65 -21.73
C MET A 33 15.73 -5.63 -21.51
N TYR A 34 16.28 -4.49 -21.05
CA TYR A 34 17.68 -4.38 -20.69
C TYR A 34 18.05 -5.35 -19.55
N VAL A 35 17.27 -5.39 -18.47
CA VAL A 35 17.53 -6.28 -17.32
C VAL A 35 17.45 -7.75 -17.73
N LYS A 36 16.47 -8.13 -18.57
CA LYS A 36 16.34 -9.49 -19.11
C LYS A 36 17.54 -9.87 -19.98
N ALA A 37 17.98 -8.98 -20.87
CA ALA A 37 19.16 -9.24 -21.70
C ALA A 37 20.43 -9.43 -20.87
N GLN A 38 20.61 -8.65 -19.79
CA GLN A 38 21.73 -8.83 -18.87
C GLN A 38 21.64 -10.16 -18.11
N GLU A 39 20.44 -10.57 -17.69
CA GLU A 39 20.23 -11.88 -17.06
C GLU A 39 20.55 -13.05 -18.01
N GLU A 40 20.10 -12.98 -19.26
CA GLU A 40 20.34 -14.01 -20.29
C GLU A 40 21.82 -14.19 -20.60
N ASN A 41 22.59 -13.10 -20.61
CA ASN A 41 24.04 -13.13 -20.78
C ASN A 41 24.78 -13.75 -19.60
N LYS A 42 24.09 -14.06 -18.48
CA LYS A 42 24.64 -14.59 -17.24
C LYS A 42 25.80 -13.76 -16.67
N ALA A 43 25.89 -12.49 -17.07
CA ALA A 43 26.89 -11.59 -16.51
C ALA A 43 26.55 -11.30 -15.04
N PRO A 44 27.53 -11.30 -14.14
CA PRO A 44 27.30 -10.87 -12.77
C PRO A 44 26.97 -9.37 -12.74
N LEU A 45 26.25 -8.92 -11.70
CA LEU A 45 25.65 -7.57 -11.70
C LEU A 45 26.68 -6.44 -11.83
N TYR A 46 27.90 -6.62 -11.31
CA TYR A 46 28.99 -5.63 -11.41
C TYR A 46 29.58 -5.52 -12.83
N GLN A 47 29.26 -6.45 -13.72
CA GLN A 47 29.66 -6.43 -15.15
C GLN A 47 28.52 -5.98 -16.06
N TRP A 48 27.34 -5.68 -15.52
CA TRP A 48 26.23 -5.20 -16.33
C TRP A 48 26.60 -3.85 -16.97
N GLU A 49 26.31 -3.73 -18.27
CA GLU A 49 26.52 -2.47 -18.98
C GLU A 49 25.60 -1.40 -18.41
N ARG A 50 26.14 -0.25 -18.00
CA ARG A 50 25.31 0.81 -17.41
C ARG A 50 24.10 1.16 -18.28
N HIS A 51 22.90 1.07 -17.71
CA HIS A 51 21.69 1.47 -18.43
C HIS A 51 21.66 2.99 -18.67
N LEU A 52 21.55 3.40 -19.93
CA LEU A 52 21.57 4.81 -20.33
C LEU A 52 20.18 5.46 -20.33
N GLY A 53 19.10 4.68 -20.16
CA GLY A 53 17.72 5.15 -20.26
C GLY A 53 17.15 5.84 -19.01
N TYR A 54 17.84 5.81 -17.86
CA TYR A 54 17.34 6.41 -16.62
C TYR A 54 16.98 7.90 -16.73
N PRO A 55 17.80 8.77 -17.37
CA PRO A 55 17.44 10.19 -17.51
C PRO A 55 16.16 10.39 -18.33
N ALA A 56 15.94 9.57 -19.36
CA ALA A 56 14.76 9.65 -20.19
C ALA A 56 13.50 9.20 -19.43
N LEU A 57 13.59 8.08 -18.69
CA LEU A 57 12.51 7.62 -17.81
C LEU A 57 12.17 8.67 -16.74
N SER A 58 13.18 9.23 -16.07
CA SER A 58 13.00 10.29 -15.07
C SER A 58 12.36 11.55 -15.65
N ALA A 59 12.77 11.95 -16.87
CA ALA A 59 12.17 13.07 -17.58
C ALA A 59 10.70 12.80 -17.93
N ALA A 60 10.36 11.61 -18.43
CA ALA A 60 8.98 11.21 -18.75
C ALA A 60 8.09 11.23 -17.49
N VAL A 61 8.56 10.65 -16.38
CA VAL A 61 7.88 10.70 -15.08
C VAL A 61 7.67 12.14 -14.62
N SER A 62 8.68 13.00 -14.76
CA SER A 62 8.56 14.43 -14.41
C SER A 62 7.56 15.20 -15.29
N LYS A 63 7.43 14.84 -16.57
CA LYS A 63 6.39 15.40 -17.46
C LYS A 63 5.00 14.93 -17.04
N LEU A 64 4.86 13.64 -16.71
CA LEU A 64 3.62 13.06 -16.20
C LEU A 64 3.16 13.77 -14.92
N GLU A 65 4.06 13.95 -13.94
CA GLU A 65 3.80 14.71 -12.70
C GLU A 65 3.26 16.12 -12.99
N LYS A 66 3.87 16.83 -13.95
CA LYS A 66 3.42 18.17 -14.38
C LYS A 66 2.06 18.14 -15.05
N ALA A 67 1.74 17.11 -15.83
CA ALA A 67 0.43 16.96 -16.46
C ALA A 67 -0.66 16.66 -15.42
N ILE A 68 -0.38 15.76 -14.46
CA ILE A 68 -1.25 15.47 -13.32
C ILE A 68 -1.57 16.76 -12.55
N ALA A 69 -0.56 17.59 -12.26
CA ALA A 69 -0.75 18.83 -11.51
C ALA A 69 -1.64 19.87 -12.23
N LYS A 70 -1.71 19.83 -13.58
CA LYS A 70 -2.59 20.69 -14.37
C LYS A 70 -4.01 20.16 -14.46
N PHE A 71 -4.20 18.86 -14.31
CA PHE A 71 -5.50 18.22 -14.44
C PHE A 71 -6.36 18.50 -13.20
N ARG A 72 -7.60 18.94 -13.42
CA ARG A 72 -8.60 19.11 -12.36
C ARG A 72 -9.73 18.11 -12.60
N PRO A 73 -10.15 17.34 -11.56
CA PRO A 73 -11.32 16.46 -11.63
C PRO A 73 -12.59 17.31 -11.72
N THR A 74 -12.85 17.87 -12.89
CA THR A 74 -14.06 18.63 -13.24
C THR A 74 -14.72 17.95 -14.43
N ARG A 75 -16.06 18.06 -14.51
CA ARG A 75 -16.98 17.22 -15.30
C ARG A 75 -16.72 17.23 -16.82
N LEU A 76 -15.65 16.58 -17.25
CA LEU A 76 -15.53 16.09 -18.62
C LEU A 76 -16.60 15.01 -18.84
N LEU A 77 -17.02 14.83 -20.10
CA LEU A 77 -18.00 13.81 -20.46
C LEU A 77 -17.50 12.42 -20.01
N PRO A 78 -18.31 11.63 -19.28
CA PRO A 78 -17.91 10.30 -18.82
C PRO A 78 -17.44 9.37 -19.94
N GLU A 79 -18.02 9.48 -21.13
CA GLU A 79 -17.64 8.71 -22.32
C GLU A 79 -16.22 9.06 -22.78
N TYR A 80 -15.88 10.35 -22.75
CA TYR A 80 -14.54 10.84 -23.09
C TYR A 80 -13.50 10.26 -22.14
N LEU A 81 -13.75 10.34 -20.83
CA LEU A 81 -12.83 9.85 -19.81
C LEU A 81 -12.75 8.32 -19.78
N SER A 82 -13.81 7.60 -20.10
CA SER A 82 -13.80 6.14 -20.10
C SER A 82 -12.74 5.55 -21.04
N VAL A 83 -12.56 6.13 -22.23
CA VAL A 83 -11.52 5.70 -23.18
C VAL A 83 -10.11 6.00 -22.63
N ARG A 84 -9.92 7.15 -21.96
CA ARG A 84 -8.62 7.52 -21.36
C ARG A 84 -8.28 6.65 -20.15
N VAL A 85 -9.26 6.39 -19.28
CA VAL A 85 -9.10 5.54 -18.09
C VAL A 85 -8.73 4.11 -18.51
N ALA A 86 -9.36 3.56 -19.56
CA ALA A 86 -9.00 2.24 -20.08
C ALA A 86 -7.53 2.20 -20.52
N ARG A 87 -7.10 3.14 -21.37
CA ARG A 87 -5.70 3.24 -21.82
C ARG A 87 -4.72 3.45 -20.67
N ALA A 88 -5.05 4.34 -19.73
CA ALA A 88 -4.23 4.60 -18.55
C ALA A 88 -4.08 3.34 -17.69
N THR A 89 -5.14 2.55 -17.54
CA THR A 89 -5.12 1.28 -16.82
C THR A 89 -4.22 0.26 -17.51
N ASP A 90 -4.28 0.16 -18.84
CA ASP A 90 -3.41 -0.73 -19.62
C ASP A 90 -1.93 -0.35 -19.44
N PHE A 91 -1.60 0.94 -19.59
CA PHE A 91 -0.23 1.43 -19.36
C PHE A 91 0.23 1.23 -17.91
N SER A 92 -0.65 1.46 -16.93
CA SER A 92 -0.34 1.24 -15.52
C SER A 92 -0.04 -0.21 -15.18
N THR A 93 -0.82 -1.12 -15.73
CA THR A 93 -0.59 -2.56 -15.60
C THR A 93 0.74 -2.95 -16.24
N GLY A 94 1.03 -2.44 -17.44
CA GLY A 94 2.29 -2.70 -18.14
C GLY A 94 3.52 -2.19 -17.39
N VAL A 95 3.50 -0.94 -16.90
CA VAL A 95 4.57 -0.35 -16.08
C VAL A 95 4.78 -1.16 -14.80
N SER A 96 3.69 -1.52 -14.11
CA SER A 96 3.77 -2.30 -12.87
C SER A 96 4.36 -3.69 -13.11
N GLY A 97 3.94 -4.37 -14.18
CA GLY A 97 4.50 -5.67 -14.57
C GLY A 97 5.99 -5.57 -14.88
N ALA A 98 6.41 -4.57 -15.65
CA ALA A 98 7.81 -4.33 -15.96
C ALA A 98 8.65 -4.02 -14.70
N ALA A 99 8.10 -3.24 -13.75
CA ALA A 99 8.77 -2.95 -12.48
C ALA A 99 8.93 -4.20 -11.61
N VAL A 100 7.91 -5.06 -11.52
CA VAL A 100 7.98 -6.33 -10.79
C VAL A 100 9.03 -7.25 -11.41
N ASP A 101 9.04 -7.39 -12.74
CA ASP A 101 10.04 -8.20 -13.44
C ASP A 101 11.47 -7.71 -13.16
N VAL A 102 11.71 -6.40 -13.28
CA VAL A 102 13.01 -5.78 -13.00
C VAL A 102 13.43 -6.07 -11.56
N LEU A 103 12.56 -5.82 -10.58
CA LEU A 103 12.87 -6.03 -9.17
C LEU A 103 13.12 -7.51 -8.85
N ALA A 104 12.35 -8.42 -9.43
CA ALA A 104 12.53 -9.86 -9.19
C ALA A 104 13.90 -10.35 -9.69
N ILE A 105 14.28 -9.96 -10.90
CA ILE A 105 15.57 -10.34 -11.49
C ILE A 105 16.72 -9.73 -10.70
N VAL A 106 16.63 -8.45 -10.38
CA VAL A 106 17.68 -7.73 -9.64
C VAL A 106 17.84 -8.28 -8.23
N ASN A 107 16.75 -8.59 -7.52
CA ASN A 107 16.82 -9.18 -6.18
C ASN A 107 17.48 -10.56 -6.22
N LYS A 108 17.07 -11.41 -7.16
CA LYS A 108 17.68 -12.74 -7.36
C LYS A 108 19.17 -12.61 -7.67
N LYS A 109 19.54 -11.74 -8.62
CA LYS A 109 20.94 -11.54 -9.02
C LYS A 109 21.79 -10.93 -7.92
N THR A 110 21.21 -10.07 -7.09
CA THR A 110 21.90 -9.53 -5.92
C THR A 110 22.18 -10.66 -4.92
N ALA A 111 21.20 -11.54 -4.66
CA ALA A 111 21.43 -12.70 -3.79
C ALA A 111 22.50 -13.65 -4.35
N ASP A 112 22.39 -14.04 -5.62
CA ASP A 112 23.38 -14.89 -6.30
C ASP A 112 24.79 -14.28 -6.21
N TYR A 113 24.90 -12.97 -6.44
CA TYR A 113 26.18 -12.25 -6.37
C TYR A 113 26.77 -12.22 -4.94
N MET A 114 25.93 -12.04 -3.91
CA MET A 114 26.41 -12.04 -2.53
C MET A 114 27.00 -13.41 -2.16
N ASP A 115 26.32 -14.50 -2.53
CA ASP A 115 26.80 -15.87 -2.31
C ASP A 115 28.14 -16.14 -3.06
N GLU A 116 28.22 -15.71 -4.32
CA GLU A 116 29.44 -15.85 -5.13
C GLU A 116 30.62 -15.04 -4.56
N MET A 117 30.35 -13.83 -4.05
CA MET A 117 31.39 -12.95 -3.53
C MET A 117 31.89 -13.37 -2.15
N GLU A 118 31.01 -13.90 -1.29
CA GLU A 118 31.39 -14.49 0.00
C GLU A 118 32.37 -15.64 -0.21
N THR A 119 32.11 -16.49 -1.21
CA THR A 119 32.97 -17.63 -1.56
C THR A 119 34.19 -17.25 -2.42
N SER A 120 34.25 -16.04 -2.96
CA SER A 120 35.35 -15.62 -3.85
C SER A 120 36.67 -15.36 -3.11
N THR A 121 37.78 -15.65 -3.80
CA THR A 121 39.15 -15.37 -3.35
C THR A 121 39.62 -13.94 -3.65
N LEU A 122 38.70 -13.04 -4.01
CA LEU A 122 39.03 -11.63 -4.26
C LEU A 122 39.52 -10.95 -2.98
N SER A 123 40.32 -9.90 -3.13
CA SER A 123 40.70 -9.08 -1.97
C SER A 123 39.47 -8.37 -1.39
N GLU A 124 39.49 -8.12 -0.09
CA GLU A 124 38.41 -7.41 0.61
C GLU A 124 38.14 -6.02 0.01
N GLU A 125 39.17 -5.33 -0.49
CA GLU A 125 39.04 -4.05 -1.16
C GLU A 125 38.25 -4.18 -2.48
N THR A 126 38.57 -5.18 -3.31
CA THR A 126 37.85 -5.43 -4.56
C THR A 126 36.40 -5.87 -4.30
N LYS A 127 36.16 -6.69 -3.27
CA LYS A 127 34.80 -7.05 -2.84
C LYS A 127 34.00 -5.82 -2.42
N ALA A 128 34.59 -4.95 -1.61
CA ALA A 128 33.96 -3.70 -1.17
C ALA A 128 33.62 -2.77 -2.34
N GLN A 129 34.54 -2.64 -3.32
CA GLN A 129 34.29 -1.84 -4.50
C GLN A 129 33.15 -2.39 -5.37
N ALA A 130 33.15 -3.70 -5.63
CA ALA A 130 32.12 -4.35 -6.44
C ALA A 130 30.75 -4.30 -5.73
N ASN A 131 30.73 -4.48 -4.40
CA ASN A 131 29.57 -4.24 -3.55
C ASN A 131 28.98 -2.84 -3.71
N SER A 132 29.83 -1.82 -3.66
CA SER A 132 29.42 -0.43 -3.80
C SER A 132 28.77 -0.17 -5.17
N LEU A 133 29.39 -0.64 -6.26
CA LEU A 133 28.86 -0.47 -7.61
C LEU A 133 27.51 -1.16 -7.81
N ILE A 134 27.38 -2.39 -7.31
CA ILE A 134 26.13 -3.15 -7.39
C ILE A 134 25.03 -2.48 -6.58
N THR A 135 25.36 -2.10 -5.35
CA THR A 135 24.46 -1.36 -4.48
C THR A 135 23.92 -0.11 -5.16
N GLU A 136 24.81 0.69 -5.77
CA GLU A 136 24.44 1.93 -6.45
C GLU A 136 23.49 1.66 -7.63
N GLU A 137 23.76 0.62 -8.43
CA GLU A 137 22.92 0.28 -9.59
C GLU A 137 21.57 -0.30 -9.16
N VAL A 138 21.54 -1.19 -8.16
CA VAL A 138 20.31 -1.73 -7.56
C VAL A 138 19.44 -0.60 -7.01
N GLN A 139 20.06 0.35 -6.30
CA GLN A 139 19.35 1.51 -5.75
C GLN A 139 18.70 2.34 -6.86
N LYS A 140 19.41 2.63 -7.96
CA LYS A 140 18.86 3.35 -9.12
C LYS A 140 17.71 2.60 -9.77
N LEU A 141 17.86 1.28 -9.98
CA LEU A 141 16.81 0.43 -10.55
C LEU A 141 15.55 0.49 -9.69
N MET A 142 15.71 0.34 -8.38
CA MET A 142 14.60 0.44 -7.43
C MET A 142 13.96 1.81 -7.44
N GLU A 143 14.73 2.89 -7.33
CA GLU A 143 14.22 4.26 -7.29
C GLU A 143 13.42 4.59 -8.55
N HIS A 144 13.98 4.31 -9.73
CA HIS A 144 13.31 4.63 -11.00
C HIS A 144 12.07 3.78 -11.25
N SER A 145 12.12 2.48 -10.95
CA SER A 145 10.97 1.58 -11.14
C SER A 145 9.83 1.91 -10.19
N THR A 146 10.15 2.16 -8.92
CA THR A 146 9.15 2.47 -7.89
C THR A 146 8.50 3.83 -8.13
N ARG A 147 9.29 4.86 -8.44
CA ARG A 147 8.78 6.19 -8.77
C ARG A 147 7.92 6.17 -10.05
N ALA A 148 8.33 5.43 -11.09
CA ALA A 148 7.54 5.32 -12.31
C ALA A 148 6.17 4.67 -12.04
N ALA A 149 6.16 3.55 -11.31
CA ALA A 149 4.92 2.87 -10.94
C ALA A 149 4.00 3.78 -10.11
N GLU A 150 4.53 4.45 -9.07
CA GLU A 150 3.76 5.37 -8.24
C GLU A 150 3.08 6.48 -9.05
N GLN A 151 3.82 7.16 -9.93
CA GLN A 151 3.27 8.28 -10.69
C GLN A 151 2.24 7.83 -11.74
N VAL A 152 2.44 6.67 -12.34
CA VAL A 152 1.50 6.09 -13.32
C VAL A 152 0.17 5.70 -12.66
N TRP A 153 0.23 5.12 -11.46
CA TRP A 153 -0.96 4.85 -10.65
C TRP A 153 -1.70 6.13 -10.28
N ARG A 154 -0.96 7.12 -9.76
CA ARG A 154 -1.53 8.43 -9.42
C ARG A 154 -2.22 9.08 -10.62
N ALA A 155 -1.64 9.00 -11.81
CA ALA A 155 -2.23 9.53 -13.02
C ALA A 155 -3.54 8.82 -13.40
N THR A 156 -3.54 7.49 -13.29
CA THR A 156 -4.70 6.65 -13.59
C THR A 156 -5.86 6.92 -12.62
N ASP A 157 -5.55 7.06 -11.33
CA ASP A 157 -6.55 7.38 -10.29
C ASP A 157 -7.14 8.77 -10.50
N MET A 158 -6.33 9.78 -10.85
CA MET A 158 -6.82 11.12 -11.17
C MET A 158 -7.80 11.10 -12.35
N LEU A 159 -7.54 10.33 -13.40
CA LEU A 159 -8.47 10.15 -14.52
C LEU A 159 -9.76 9.44 -14.09
N ARG A 160 -9.67 8.46 -13.19
CA ARG A 160 -10.83 7.73 -12.62
C ARG A 160 -11.69 8.62 -11.73
N GLU A 161 -11.08 9.43 -10.87
CA GLU A 161 -11.76 10.46 -10.07
C GLU A 161 -12.51 11.45 -10.97
N GLY A 162 -11.91 11.84 -12.10
CA GLY A 162 -12.59 12.67 -13.09
C GLY A 162 -13.85 12.03 -13.68
N LYS A 163 -13.87 10.69 -13.83
CA LYS A 163 -14.98 9.92 -14.41
C LYS A 163 -16.10 9.67 -13.40
N GLU A 164 -15.74 9.24 -12.20
CA GLU A 164 -16.68 8.74 -11.17
C GLU A 164 -17.12 9.84 -10.20
N GLY A 165 -16.45 10.99 -10.22
CA GLY A 165 -16.61 12.05 -9.22
C GLY A 165 -15.90 11.72 -7.90
N PRO A 166 -15.86 12.68 -6.97
CA PRO A 166 -15.02 12.60 -5.77
C PRO A 166 -15.43 11.56 -4.70
N THR A 167 -16.44 10.72 -4.94
CA THR A 167 -17.13 9.96 -3.87
C THR A 167 -16.87 8.46 -3.81
N LEU A 168 -16.18 7.83 -4.78
CA LEU A 168 -16.02 6.36 -4.76
C LEU A 168 -14.61 5.81 -5.03
N ALA A 169 -13.72 6.56 -5.69
CA ALA A 169 -12.45 5.98 -6.18
C ALA A 169 -11.30 5.94 -5.15
N LYS A 170 -11.44 6.60 -3.99
CA LYS A 170 -10.29 7.05 -3.20
C LYS A 170 -9.65 6.02 -2.26
N ASP A 171 -10.37 4.98 -1.83
CA ASP A 171 -9.93 4.22 -0.64
C ASP A 171 -9.31 2.84 -0.92
N TRP A 172 -9.70 2.16 -2.00
CA TRP A 172 -9.29 0.75 -2.21
C TRP A 172 -8.03 0.59 -3.08
N ALA A 173 -7.92 1.33 -4.19
CA ALA A 173 -6.83 1.18 -5.14
C ALA A 173 -5.48 1.69 -4.57
N TRP A 174 -5.53 2.80 -3.83
CA TRP A 174 -4.37 3.37 -3.15
C TRP A 174 -3.82 2.44 -2.06
N SER A 175 -4.70 1.78 -1.30
CA SER A 175 -4.28 0.88 -0.21
C SER A 175 -3.56 -0.37 -0.73
N ALA A 176 -4.07 -1.02 -1.78
CA ALA A 176 -3.48 -2.27 -2.27
C ALA A 176 -2.10 -2.05 -2.93
N ALA A 177 -1.98 -1.02 -3.79
CA ALA A 177 -0.75 -0.72 -4.50
C ALA A 177 0.35 -0.16 -3.59
N ALA A 178 -0.01 0.77 -2.69
CA ALA A 178 0.94 1.30 -1.71
C ALA A 178 1.46 0.18 -0.80
N THR A 179 0.61 -0.77 -0.40
CA THR A 179 1.02 -1.89 0.45
C THR A 179 1.93 -2.87 -0.28
N PHE A 180 1.62 -3.23 -1.52
CA PHE A 180 2.47 -4.12 -2.32
C PHE A 180 3.86 -3.52 -2.57
N MET A 181 3.92 -2.26 -2.99
CA MET A 181 5.19 -1.56 -3.20
C MET A 181 5.97 -1.37 -1.90
N THR A 182 5.29 -1.06 -0.79
CA THR A 182 5.93 -0.96 0.53
C THR A 182 6.50 -2.31 0.97
N ALA A 183 5.80 -3.42 0.70
CA ALA A 183 6.29 -4.76 1.00
C ALA A 183 7.53 -5.12 0.17
N CYS A 184 7.53 -4.82 -1.13
CA CYS A 184 8.68 -5.05 -2.00
C CYS A 184 9.91 -4.21 -1.59
N ILE A 185 9.70 -2.94 -1.24
CA ILE A 185 10.76 -2.05 -0.75
C ILE A 185 11.26 -2.53 0.61
N ALA A 186 10.37 -2.88 1.53
CA ALA A 186 10.75 -3.38 2.86
C ALA A 186 11.56 -4.68 2.79
N ALA A 187 11.20 -5.60 1.89
CA ALA A 187 11.96 -6.83 1.66
C ALA A 187 13.38 -6.53 1.15
N ALA A 188 13.50 -5.66 0.15
CA ALA A 188 14.80 -5.26 -0.39
C ALA A 188 15.67 -4.53 0.65
N VAL A 189 15.09 -3.60 1.41
CA VAL A 189 15.80 -2.88 2.49
C VAL A 189 16.19 -3.82 3.64
N ALA A 190 15.36 -4.79 4.00
CA ALA A 190 15.69 -5.75 5.06
C ALA A 190 16.88 -6.64 4.69
N VAL A 191 16.93 -7.12 3.44
CA VAL A 191 18.08 -7.85 2.89
C VAL A 191 19.34 -6.98 2.92
N PHE A 192 19.19 -5.71 2.58
CA PHE A 192 20.28 -4.75 2.51
C PHE A 192 20.87 -4.36 3.89
N VAL A 193 19.99 -4.07 4.87
CA VAL A 193 20.38 -3.71 6.25
C VAL A 193 21.04 -4.89 6.96
N ALA A 194 20.56 -6.11 6.73
CA ALA A 194 21.16 -7.31 7.31
C ALA A 194 22.61 -7.52 6.90
N HIS A 195 23.00 -7.02 5.73
CA HIS A 195 24.33 -7.24 5.18
C HIS A 195 25.30 -6.09 5.50
N ILE A 196 24.87 -4.82 5.40
CA ILE A 196 25.75 -3.67 5.69
C ILE A 196 26.18 -3.61 7.16
N TYR A 197 25.26 -3.89 8.08
CA TYR A 197 25.56 -3.80 9.52
C TYR A 197 26.12 -5.10 10.10
N GLY A 198 26.27 -6.12 9.26
CA GLY A 198 26.61 -7.47 9.66
C GLY A 198 25.60 -8.09 10.63
N PRO A 199 25.80 -9.37 11.01
CA PRO A 199 24.91 -10.10 11.92
C PRO A 199 24.66 -9.38 13.25
N SER A 200 25.58 -8.50 13.68
CA SER A 200 25.55 -7.75 14.94
C SER A 200 24.44 -6.70 15.03
N GLY A 201 23.98 -6.14 13.90
CA GLY A 201 22.84 -5.20 13.87
C GLY A 201 21.48 -5.88 14.02
N LEU A 202 21.40 -7.16 13.67
CA LEU A 202 20.23 -8.05 13.85
C LEU A 202 20.37 -8.99 15.05
N ALA A 203 21.52 -8.97 15.74
CA ALA A 203 21.82 -9.82 16.89
C ALA A 203 20.99 -9.52 18.15
N LEU A 204 20.06 -8.56 18.10
CA LEU A 204 19.00 -8.48 19.11
C LEU A 204 17.92 -9.57 18.94
N VAL A 205 17.92 -10.34 17.84
CA VAL A 205 16.81 -11.27 17.52
C VAL A 205 17.22 -12.74 17.30
N THR A 206 18.48 -13.09 17.00
CA THR A 206 18.80 -14.52 16.74
C THR A 206 20.19 -14.94 17.21
N GLY A 207 20.24 -15.65 18.33
CA GLY A 207 21.46 -16.29 18.84
C GLY A 207 21.77 -17.64 18.18
N GLY A 208 22.85 -17.67 17.40
CA GLY A 208 23.91 -18.68 17.23
C GLY A 208 23.60 -20.19 17.06
N HIS A 209 23.96 -20.74 15.89
CA HIS A 209 24.97 -21.82 15.71
C HIS A 209 25.28 -22.06 14.21
N ASN A 210 26.57 -22.17 13.87
CA ASN A 210 27.14 -22.14 12.51
C ASN A 210 27.17 -23.50 11.79
N ASN A 211 26.03 -24.11 11.50
CA ASN A 211 26.08 -25.22 10.54
C ASN A 211 24.87 -25.37 9.63
N ASP A 212 24.06 -24.32 9.51
CA ASP A 212 22.77 -24.48 8.87
C ASP A 212 22.27 -23.24 8.11
N MET A 213 23.14 -22.68 7.26
CA MET A 213 22.76 -21.57 6.39
C MET A 213 21.66 -21.99 5.41
N TYR A 214 21.68 -23.24 4.95
CA TYR A 214 20.67 -23.78 4.04
C TYR A 214 19.30 -23.96 4.71
N HIS A 215 19.22 -24.50 5.95
CA HIS A 215 17.94 -24.49 6.65
C HIS A 215 17.57 -23.11 7.19
N GLN A 216 18.51 -22.19 7.43
CA GLN A 216 18.17 -20.79 7.76
C GLN A 216 17.56 -20.05 6.57
N VAL A 217 18.07 -20.26 5.35
CA VAL A 217 17.49 -19.67 4.14
C VAL A 217 16.14 -20.33 3.82
N LEU A 218 16.01 -21.64 3.99
CA LEU A 218 14.71 -22.32 3.85
C LEU A 218 13.72 -21.86 4.94
N ASP A 219 14.13 -21.71 6.19
CA ASP A 219 13.32 -21.17 7.29
C ASP A 219 12.97 -19.70 7.04
N LEU A 220 13.88 -18.91 6.45
CA LEU A 220 13.59 -17.52 6.09
C LEU A 220 12.61 -17.44 4.92
N VAL A 221 12.75 -18.29 3.90
CA VAL A 221 11.81 -18.37 2.76
C VAL A 221 10.46 -18.89 3.22
N GLU A 222 10.43 -19.89 4.11
CA GLU A 222 9.21 -20.46 4.67
C GLU A 222 8.53 -19.49 5.64
N ARG A 223 9.29 -18.73 6.44
CA ARG A 223 8.80 -17.60 7.23
C ARG A 223 8.33 -16.46 6.36
N THR A 224 9.02 -16.15 5.25
CA THR A 224 8.58 -15.09 4.33
C THR A 224 7.27 -15.50 3.66
N LYS A 225 7.13 -16.77 3.27
CA LYS A 225 5.89 -17.34 2.73
C LYS A 225 4.78 -17.38 3.77
N ALA A 226 5.10 -17.72 5.02
CA ALA A 226 4.17 -17.67 6.15
C ALA A 226 3.77 -16.24 6.50
N VAL A 227 4.68 -15.27 6.47
CA VAL A 227 4.42 -13.85 6.67
C VAL A 227 3.60 -13.30 5.51
N THR A 228 3.83 -13.74 4.28
CA THR A 228 3.02 -13.34 3.12
C THR A 228 1.60 -13.88 3.22
N ASN A 229 1.43 -15.14 3.62
CA ASN A 229 0.12 -15.74 3.90
C ASN A 229 -0.58 -15.09 5.11
N LEU A 230 0.15 -14.85 6.20
CA LEU A 230 -0.35 -14.15 7.39
C LEU A 230 -0.73 -12.71 7.06
N THR A 231 0.01 -12.05 6.17
CA THR A 231 -0.32 -10.70 5.67
C THR A 231 -1.59 -10.75 4.84
N GLY A 232 -1.77 -11.77 4.00
CA GLY A 232 -3.02 -12.05 3.29
C GLY A 232 -4.21 -12.28 4.23
N GLU A 233 -4.04 -13.06 5.29
CA GLU A 233 -5.07 -13.31 6.31
C GLU A 233 -5.37 -12.08 7.16
N ILE A 234 -4.35 -11.33 7.59
CA ILE A 234 -4.49 -10.05 8.29
C ILE A 234 -5.21 -9.03 7.39
N HIS A 235 -4.97 -9.05 6.08
CA HIS A 235 -5.69 -8.22 5.11
C HIS A 235 -7.15 -8.64 4.98
N SER A 236 -7.44 -9.94 4.91
CA SER A 236 -8.81 -10.44 4.94
C SER A 236 -9.53 -10.00 6.21
N ILE A 237 -8.87 -10.08 7.37
CA ILE A 237 -9.41 -9.66 8.67
C ILE A 237 -9.66 -8.14 8.68
N LYS A 238 -8.72 -7.32 8.20
CA LYS A 238 -8.89 -5.86 8.16
C LYS A 238 -9.94 -5.41 7.15
N LEU A 239 -10.05 -6.06 6.00
CA LEU A 239 -11.12 -5.77 5.03
C LEU A 239 -12.48 -6.14 5.62
N GLN A 240 -12.59 -7.27 6.31
CA GLN A 240 -13.81 -7.66 7.00
C GLN A 240 -14.16 -6.70 8.15
N GLU A 241 -13.17 -6.21 8.90
CA GLU A 241 -13.38 -5.19 9.94
C GLU A 241 -13.85 -3.85 9.34
N VAL A 242 -13.29 -3.44 8.21
CA VAL A 242 -13.69 -2.21 7.51
C VAL A 242 -15.12 -2.33 6.98
N ASP A 243 -15.48 -3.45 6.34
CA ASP A 243 -16.85 -3.73 5.91
C ASP A 243 -17.82 -3.72 7.09
N GLN A 244 -17.43 -4.30 8.23
CA GLN A 244 -18.25 -4.30 9.42
C GLN A 244 -18.44 -2.88 10.00
N ARG A 245 -17.39 -2.06 10.00
CA ARG A 245 -17.47 -0.64 10.41
C ARG A 245 -18.34 0.17 9.46
N TYR A 246 -18.25 -0.07 8.15
CA TYR A 246 -19.10 0.58 7.15
C TYR A 246 -20.59 0.23 7.37
N ASN A 247 -20.90 -1.05 7.55
CA ASN A 247 -22.26 -1.51 7.83
C ASN A 247 -22.80 -0.93 9.14
N ASN A 248 -21.97 -0.86 10.19
CA ASN A 248 -22.35 -0.21 11.46
C ASN A 248 -22.62 1.29 11.29
N LEU A 249 -21.81 1.99 10.48
CA LEU A 249 -21.98 3.42 10.22
C LEU A 249 -23.24 3.68 9.39
N ALA A 250 -23.53 2.83 8.40
CA ALA A 250 -24.76 2.89 7.60
C ALA A 250 -25.99 2.68 8.49
N ALA A 251 -25.99 1.66 9.35
CA ALA A 251 -27.07 1.42 10.31
C ALA A 251 -27.25 2.57 11.32
N LEU A 252 -26.14 3.17 11.80
CA LEU A 252 -26.18 4.33 12.67
C LEU A 252 -26.77 5.56 11.95
N SER A 253 -26.39 5.77 10.70
CA SER A 253 -26.92 6.85 9.86
C SER A 253 -28.42 6.69 9.62
N GLU A 254 -28.88 5.48 9.32
CA GLU A 254 -30.30 5.17 9.17
C GLU A 254 -31.08 5.43 10.47
N SER A 255 -30.54 4.95 11.60
CA SER A 255 -31.10 5.23 12.94
C SER A 255 -31.18 6.73 13.25
N HIS A 256 -30.16 7.51 12.88
CA HIS A 256 -30.18 8.96 13.04
C HIS A 256 -31.19 9.65 12.11
N GLY A 257 -31.32 9.18 10.87
CA GLY A 257 -32.37 9.64 9.94
C GLY A 257 -33.76 9.48 10.54
N LEU A 258 -34.07 8.27 11.03
CA LEU A 258 -35.34 7.99 11.71
C LEU A 258 -35.55 8.87 12.95
N ARG A 259 -34.50 9.17 13.72
CA ARG A 259 -34.61 10.08 14.87
C ARG A 259 -34.92 11.52 14.44
N ILE A 260 -34.30 12.00 13.36
CA ILE A 260 -34.57 13.33 12.81
C ILE A 260 -36.01 13.40 12.31
N ASP A 261 -36.46 12.41 11.54
CA ASP A 261 -37.83 12.34 11.04
C ASP A 261 -38.84 12.37 12.19
N ASN A 262 -38.62 11.58 13.24
CA ASN A 262 -39.47 11.60 14.43
C ASN A 262 -39.46 12.95 15.18
N ILE A 263 -38.31 13.65 15.23
CA ILE A 263 -38.22 14.98 15.83
C ILE A 263 -38.99 15.99 14.97
N VAL A 264 -38.84 15.93 13.64
CA VAL A 264 -39.54 16.79 12.69
C VAL A 264 -41.05 16.57 12.78
N ASP A 265 -41.50 15.31 12.81
CA ASP A 265 -42.91 14.96 13.00
C ASP A 265 -43.46 15.44 14.35
N ALA A 266 -42.67 15.32 15.43
CA ALA A 266 -43.05 15.78 16.76
C ALA A 266 -43.10 17.32 16.90
N LEU A 267 -42.26 18.03 16.15
CA LEU A 267 -42.25 19.49 16.11
C LEU A 267 -43.42 20.05 15.26
N GLY A 268 -43.98 19.25 14.36
CA GLY A 268 -45.07 19.65 13.47
C GLY A 268 -44.61 20.63 12.38
N PRO A 269 -45.52 21.05 11.48
CA PRO A 269 -45.17 22.00 10.42
C PRO A 269 -44.75 23.35 11.02
N PRO A 270 -43.70 24.00 10.46
CA PRO A 270 -43.27 25.30 10.94
C PRO A 270 -44.39 26.32 10.74
N ASN A 271 -44.42 27.35 11.59
CA ASN A 271 -45.39 28.43 11.46
C ASN A 271 -45.12 29.31 10.22
N ALA A 272 -45.97 30.31 9.98
CA ALA A 272 -45.83 31.22 8.84
C ALA A 272 -44.49 32.02 8.81
N GLN A 273 -43.74 32.04 9.92
CA GLN A 273 -42.44 32.67 10.04
C GLN A 273 -41.27 31.68 9.89
N GLY A 274 -41.55 30.39 9.68
CA GLY A 274 -40.54 29.35 9.52
C GLY A 274 -39.95 28.81 10.84
N THR A 275 -40.56 29.14 11.99
CA THR A 275 -40.03 28.75 13.31
C THR A 275 -40.80 27.56 13.88
N TYR A 276 -40.07 26.55 14.36
CA TYR A 276 -40.63 25.41 15.10
C TYR A 276 -40.70 25.78 16.59
N TYR A 277 -41.90 25.79 17.16
CA TYR A 277 -42.06 25.92 18.62
C TYR A 277 -42.23 24.53 19.22
N PRO A 278 -41.42 24.14 20.21
CA PRO A 278 -41.65 22.90 20.93
C PRO A 278 -43.04 23.00 21.55
N SER A 279 -43.95 22.12 21.12
CA SER A 279 -45.25 21.93 21.76
C SER A 279 -44.99 21.79 23.25
N THR A 280 -45.48 22.74 24.04
CA THR A 280 -45.15 22.89 25.47
C THR A 280 -45.49 21.62 26.24
N SER A 281 -44.52 20.72 26.38
CA SER A 281 -44.66 19.52 27.20
C SER A 281 -44.43 19.89 28.66
N LYS A 282 -45.46 19.60 29.45
CA LYS A 282 -45.49 19.55 30.92
C LYS A 282 -44.17 19.04 31.56
N PRO A 283 -43.86 19.47 32.80
CA PRO A 283 -42.63 19.11 33.48
C PRO A 283 -42.58 17.60 33.76
N ALA A 284 -41.75 16.89 33.01
CA ALA A 284 -41.40 15.49 33.25
C ALA A 284 -39.92 15.27 32.93
N ASP A 285 -39.05 16.02 33.63
CA ASP A 285 -37.59 15.94 33.54
C ASP A 285 -37.00 14.58 34.01
N THR A 286 -37.81 13.67 34.54
CA THR A 286 -37.34 12.38 35.04
C THR A 286 -36.98 11.37 33.94
N VAL A 287 -37.53 11.52 32.73
CA VAL A 287 -37.30 10.54 31.64
C VAL A 287 -35.94 10.74 30.96
N CYS A 288 -35.47 11.98 30.87
CA CYS A 288 -34.17 12.27 30.25
C CYS A 288 -33.01 11.80 31.15
N GLU A 289 -33.15 12.03 32.46
CA GLU A 289 -32.15 11.61 33.46
C GLU A 289 -32.05 10.08 33.53
N ALA A 290 -33.17 9.36 33.54
CA ALA A 290 -33.20 7.90 33.49
C ALA A 290 -32.55 7.34 32.20
N ARG A 291 -32.72 8.02 31.06
CA ARG A 291 -32.14 7.60 29.78
C ARG A 291 -30.63 7.81 29.74
N ILE A 292 -30.14 8.92 30.29
CA ILE A 292 -28.69 9.20 30.42
C ILE A 292 -28.05 8.19 31.40
N GLN A 293 -28.74 7.89 32.50
CA GLN A 293 -28.23 6.93 33.48
C GLN A 293 -28.16 5.50 32.90
N LYS A 294 -29.16 5.09 32.10
CA LYS A 294 -29.14 3.81 31.38
C LYS A 294 -28.00 3.74 30.36
N MET A 295 -27.77 4.81 29.60
CA MET A 295 -26.69 4.88 28.62
C MET A 295 -25.30 4.80 29.28
N SER A 296 -25.15 5.44 30.43
CA SER A 296 -23.94 5.32 31.27
C SER A 296 -23.71 3.90 31.76
N GLN A 297 -24.77 3.21 32.21
CA GLN A 297 -24.69 1.80 32.62
C GLN A 297 -24.30 0.87 31.45
N ASP A 298 -24.89 1.05 30.26
CA ASP A 298 -24.55 0.25 29.07
C ASP A 298 -23.09 0.45 28.64
N LEU A 299 -22.59 1.70 28.66
CA LEU A 299 -21.18 2.00 28.40
C LEU A 299 -20.25 1.33 29.40
N SER A 300 -20.61 1.34 30.68
CA SER A 300 -19.81 0.69 31.73
C SER A 300 -19.73 -0.83 31.55
N LEU A 301 -20.83 -1.45 31.10
CA LEU A 301 -20.89 -2.87 30.78
C LEU A 301 -20.04 -3.23 29.56
N GLN A 302 -20.07 -2.41 28.50
CA GLN A 302 -19.23 -2.61 27.33
C GLN A 302 -17.73 -2.49 27.65
N LEU A 303 -17.34 -1.47 28.43
CA LEU A 303 -15.95 -1.31 28.89
C LEU A 303 -15.49 -2.51 29.72
N LYS A 304 -16.38 -3.05 30.57
CA LYS A 304 -16.05 -4.26 31.35
C LYS A 304 -15.82 -5.48 30.45
N ARG A 305 -16.68 -5.71 29.45
CA ARG A 305 -16.49 -6.82 28.49
C ARG A 305 -15.20 -6.67 27.70
N GLN A 306 -14.90 -5.48 27.17
CA GLN A 306 -13.64 -5.25 26.46
C GLN A 306 -12.42 -5.49 27.33
N LYS A 307 -12.48 -5.15 28.62
CA LYS A 307 -11.40 -5.43 29.57
C LYS A 307 -11.22 -6.93 29.79
N GLU A 308 -12.30 -7.69 29.94
CA GLU A 308 -12.28 -9.15 30.08
C GLU A 308 -11.71 -9.83 28.81
N ASP A 309 -12.12 -9.37 27.63
CA ASP A 309 -11.62 -9.87 26.34
C ASP A 309 -10.11 -9.60 26.18
N MET A 310 -9.63 -8.40 26.53
CA MET A 310 -8.19 -8.09 26.52
C MET A 310 -7.40 -8.98 27.49
N GLU A 311 -7.97 -9.31 28.64
CA GLU A 311 -7.31 -10.19 29.61
C GLU A 311 -7.24 -11.63 29.09
N MET A 312 -8.29 -12.11 28.42
CA MET A 312 -8.30 -13.42 27.77
C MET A 312 -7.26 -13.48 26.65
N MET A 313 -7.22 -12.47 25.77
CA MET A 313 -6.25 -12.38 24.69
C MET A 313 -4.81 -12.36 25.22
N ARG A 314 -4.54 -11.65 26.33
CA ARG A 314 -3.23 -11.66 27.00
C ARG A 314 -2.86 -13.07 27.48
N LYS A 315 -3.81 -13.83 28.05
CA LYS A 315 -3.58 -15.21 28.49
C LYS A 315 -3.29 -16.14 27.31
N ASP A 316 -4.02 -15.99 26.20
CA ASP A 316 -3.80 -16.80 25.01
C ASP A 316 -2.47 -16.49 24.33
N MET A 317 -2.10 -15.21 24.24
CA MET A 317 -0.78 -14.79 23.75
C MET A 317 0.35 -15.38 24.60
N HIS A 318 0.20 -15.38 25.94
CA HIS A 318 1.19 -15.99 26.82
C HIS A 318 1.27 -17.52 26.65
N ARG A 319 0.14 -18.20 26.45
CA ARG A 319 0.12 -19.64 26.14
C ARG A 319 0.79 -19.95 24.81
N MET A 320 0.58 -19.11 23.81
CA MET A 320 1.21 -19.22 22.51
C MET A 320 2.73 -19.05 22.61
N ASP A 321 3.19 -18.06 23.39
CA ASP A 321 4.60 -17.83 23.68
C ASP A 321 5.27 -19.03 24.36
N ILE A 322 4.60 -19.64 25.36
CA ILE A 322 5.07 -20.89 26.00
C ILE A 322 5.16 -22.05 24.98
N ARG A 323 4.18 -22.19 24.08
CA ARG A 323 4.22 -23.23 23.04
C ARG A 323 5.36 -23.00 22.04
N LEU A 324 5.60 -21.75 21.65
CA LEU A 324 6.70 -21.39 20.75
C LEU A 324 8.05 -21.64 21.40
N THR A 325 8.26 -21.15 22.62
CA THR A 325 9.51 -21.36 23.37
C THR A 325 9.79 -22.84 23.62
N SER A 326 8.80 -23.63 24.04
CA SER A 326 8.97 -25.08 24.19
C SER A 326 9.18 -25.83 22.87
N GLY A 327 8.58 -25.37 21.77
CA GLY A 327 8.84 -25.88 20.42
C GLY A 327 10.28 -25.64 19.98
N ILE A 328 10.79 -24.44 20.21
CA ILE A 328 12.18 -24.05 19.93
C ILE A 328 13.16 -24.88 20.77
N GLU A 329 12.88 -25.07 22.07
CA GLU A 329 13.74 -25.89 22.94
C GLU A 329 13.80 -27.37 22.51
N LYS A 330 12.68 -27.92 22.03
CA LYS A 330 12.64 -29.29 21.48
C LYS A 330 13.41 -29.39 20.17
N ALA A 331 13.23 -28.42 19.27
CA ALA A 331 13.97 -28.36 18.01
C ALA A 331 15.49 -28.26 18.23
N LYS A 332 15.92 -27.55 19.29
CA LYS A 332 17.35 -27.43 19.66
C LYS A 332 17.98 -28.70 20.23
N LYS A 333 17.18 -29.68 20.68
CA LYS A 333 17.67 -30.94 21.26
C LYS A 333 17.78 -32.08 20.25
N ASN A 334 17.22 -31.92 19.06
CA ASN A 334 17.36 -32.85 17.94
C ASN A 334 18.44 -32.37 16.98
#